data_AF-A0A6C0ESN1-F1
#
_entry.id   AF-A0A6C0ESN1-F1
#
_cell.length_a   1.000
_cell.length_b   1.000
_cell.length_c   1.000
_cell.angle_alpha   90.00
_cell.angle_beta   90.00
_cell.angle_gamma   90.00
#
_symmetry.space_group_name_H-M   'P 1'
#
loop_
_entity.id
_entity.type
_entity.pdbx_description
1 polymer ?
#
loop_
_entity_poly.entity_id
_entity_poly.type
_entity_poly.pdbx_seq_one_letter_code
_entity_poly.pdbx_strand_id
1 'polypeptide(L)'
;MANSYLNIVTFLFTTLFYYMAIKPNLTLNSLIDPVQYKKYMSSSYMYLAVYLLLVMVIQFIVNASVITSNCGGNITENMGAAGIYTFIPWILIFGVVILVLTIYPGFKSAFSDVIGYFYVSSSANKVLTTLLIDKDVQKKIDTDTTSTEEQKKSMQEAADAIIKICGNTSILINQIVPSNFMEYWNILTPLMKTQYQTSGPETEKLKSELFELVVTRDNVGEAMWFMYTGLLLTSIVQLKLTTRGCTTNPDTMQKNYQSYLQQQETADKQQQQATGTVYTVSG
;
A
#
# COMPACT_ATOMS: atom_id res chain seq x y z
N MET A 1 -6.38 -17.10 20.62
CA MET A 1 -6.78 -16.81 19.22
C MET A 1 -7.15 -15.34 18.98
N ALA A 2 -7.83 -14.63 19.89
CA ALA A 2 -8.19 -13.21 19.70
C ALA A 2 -6.99 -12.27 19.50
N ASN A 3 -5.88 -12.48 20.24
CA ASN A 3 -4.70 -11.63 20.15
C ASN A 3 -3.92 -11.78 18.82
N SER A 4 -4.22 -12.83 18.04
CA SER A 4 -3.50 -13.12 16.80
C SER A 4 -3.82 -12.10 15.70
N TYR A 5 -5.10 -11.75 15.56
CA TYR A 5 -5.56 -10.83 14.51
C TYR A 5 -5.15 -9.37 14.78
N LEU A 6 -4.79 -9.04 16.04
CA LEU A 6 -4.47 -7.68 16.44
C LEU A 6 -3.22 -7.13 15.72
N ASN A 7 -2.20 -7.95 15.48
CA ASN A 7 -1.01 -7.56 14.71
C ASN A 7 -1.36 -7.14 13.28
N ILE A 8 -2.18 -7.96 12.61
CA ILE A 8 -2.59 -7.72 11.22
C ILE A 8 -3.45 -6.46 11.15
N VAL A 9 -4.47 -6.36 12.00
CA VAL A 9 -5.40 -5.23 12.01
C VAL A 9 -4.68 -3.91 12.30
N THR A 10 -3.81 -3.88 13.31
CA THR A 10 -3.03 -2.68 13.63
C THR A 10 -2.06 -2.29 12.52
N PHE A 11 -1.42 -3.26 11.84
CA PHE A 11 -0.59 -2.99 10.67
C PHE A 11 -1.39 -2.39 9.51
N LEU A 12 -2.55 -2.96 9.18
CA LEU A 12 -3.41 -2.47 8.10
C LEU A 12 -3.92 -1.06 8.37
N PHE A 13 -4.39 -0.78 9.60
CA PHE A 13 -4.81 0.58 9.97
C PHE A 13 -3.66 1.58 9.94
N THR A 14 -2.48 1.16 10.39
CA THR A 14 -1.28 2.00 10.32
C THR A 14 -0.91 2.35 8.87
N THR A 15 -0.97 1.35 7.98
CA THR A 15 -0.69 1.54 6.55
C THR A 15 -1.73 2.43 5.89
N LEU A 16 -3.01 2.23 6.23
CA LEU A 16 -4.10 3.09 5.76
C LEU A 16 -3.89 4.54 6.22
N PHE A 17 -3.56 4.75 7.50
CA PHE A 17 -3.29 6.06 8.07
C PHE A 17 -2.10 6.74 7.39
N TYR A 18 -1.05 5.99 7.04
CA TYR A 18 0.07 6.52 6.28
C TYR A 18 -0.37 7.11 4.93
N TYR A 19 -1.15 6.36 4.13
CA TYR A 19 -1.61 6.84 2.82
C TYR A 19 -2.65 7.96 2.91
N MET A 20 -3.46 8.01 3.97
CA MET A 20 -4.50 9.04 4.13
C MET A 20 -4.00 10.35 4.73
N ALA A 21 -3.03 10.30 5.65
CA ALA A 21 -2.68 11.47 6.48
C ALA A 21 -1.19 11.87 6.43
N ILE A 22 -0.28 10.92 6.19
CA ILE A 22 1.16 11.17 6.35
C ILE A 22 1.86 11.34 4.99
N LYS A 23 1.51 10.51 4.00
CA LYS A 23 2.21 10.45 2.72
C LYS A 23 2.04 11.77 1.96
N PRO A 24 3.14 12.42 1.53
CA PRO A 24 3.05 13.63 0.73
C PRO A 24 2.52 13.31 -0.67
N ASN A 25 1.64 14.17 -1.18
CA ASN A 25 1.08 14.05 -2.53
C ASN A 25 2.02 14.66 -3.56
N LEU A 26 2.32 13.91 -4.62
CA LEU A 26 3.06 14.43 -5.77
C LEU A 26 2.08 15.13 -6.71
N THR A 27 2.26 16.44 -6.88
CA THR A 27 1.44 17.25 -7.81
C THR A 27 2.23 17.57 -9.08
N LEU A 28 1.53 17.90 -10.17
CA LEU A 28 2.16 18.22 -11.46
C LEU A 28 3.15 19.39 -11.34
N ASN A 29 2.79 20.43 -10.60
CA ASN A 29 3.67 21.58 -10.33
C ASN A 29 4.95 21.16 -9.61
N SER A 30 4.85 20.22 -8.67
CA SER A 30 6.00 19.70 -7.94
C SER A 30 6.91 18.82 -8.81
N LEU A 31 6.38 18.21 -9.88
CA LEU A 31 7.17 17.43 -10.84
C LEU A 31 7.98 18.32 -11.78
N ILE A 32 7.38 19.42 -12.24
CA ILE A 32 7.97 20.31 -13.26
C ILE A 32 9.08 21.18 -12.65
N ASP A 33 8.92 21.63 -11.41
CA ASP A 33 9.91 22.44 -10.71
C ASP A 33 10.98 21.57 -10.02
N PRO A 34 12.26 21.63 -10.44
CA PRO A 34 13.33 20.81 -9.86
C PRO A 34 13.54 21.03 -8.35
N VAL A 35 13.30 22.25 -7.85
CA VAL A 35 13.46 22.59 -6.44
C VAL A 35 12.34 21.97 -5.61
N GLN A 36 11.09 22.06 -6.09
CA GLN A 36 9.95 21.43 -5.45
C GLN A 36 10.02 19.91 -5.52
N TYR A 37 10.49 19.35 -6.64
CA TYR A 37 10.68 17.91 -6.80
C TYR A 37 11.69 17.37 -5.80
N LYS A 38 12.84 18.02 -5.66
CA LYS A 38 13.86 17.64 -4.67
C LYS A 38 13.32 17.70 -3.23
N LYS A 39 12.55 18.75 -2.90
CA LYS A 39 11.89 18.89 -1.60
C LYS A 39 10.87 17.79 -1.36
N TYR A 40 10.04 17.47 -2.36
CA TYR A 40 9.09 16.37 -2.31
C TYR A 40 9.78 15.04 -2.03
N MET A 41 10.85 14.71 -2.77
CA MET A 41 11.59 13.46 -2.61
C MET A 41 12.17 13.33 -1.20
N SER A 42 12.82 14.38 -0.69
CA SER A 42 13.36 14.41 0.67
C SER A 42 12.26 14.21 1.73
N SER A 43 11.14 14.91 1.60
CA SER A 43 10.00 14.76 2.51
C SER A 43 9.41 13.35 2.43
N SER A 44 9.26 12.80 1.23
CA SER A 44 8.73 11.45 1.00
C SER A 44 9.57 10.39 1.72
N TYR A 45 10.90 10.47 1.63
CA TYR A 45 11.81 9.56 2.34
C TYR A 45 11.75 9.72 3.85
N MET A 46 11.66 10.96 4.35
CA MET A 46 11.46 11.21 5.78
C MET A 46 10.14 10.59 6.28
N TYR A 47 9.04 10.79 5.56
CA TYR A 47 7.75 10.22 5.94
C TYR A 47 7.69 8.69 5.81
N LEU A 48 8.42 8.10 4.86
CA LEU A 48 8.60 6.64 4.78
C LEU A 48 9.39 6.10 5.99
N ALA A 49 10.43 6.80 6.44
CA ALA A 49 11.16 6.43 7.64
C ALA A 49 10.29 6.54 8.91
N VAL A 50 9.49 7.60 9.02
CA VAL A 50 8.51 7.77 10.10
C VAL A 50 7.46 6.66 10.06
N TYR A 51 6.96 6.29 8.89
CA TYR A 51 6.04 5.18 8.72
C TYR A 51 6.64 3.85 9.19
N LEU A 52 7.86 3.52 8.76
CA LEU A 52 8.56 2.31 9.21
C LEU A 52 8.72 2.29 10.73
N LEU A 53 9.12 3.41 11.34
CA LEU A 53 9.27 3.53 12.79
C LEU A 53 7.92 3.36 13.51
N LEU A 54 6.86 3.98 13.01
CA LEU A 54 5.52 3.89 13.59
C LEU A 54 4.98 2.46 13.51
N VAL A 55 5.17 1.76 12.38
CA VAL A 55 4.85 0.34 12.25
C VAL A 55 5.62 -0.48 13.28
N MET A 56 6.94 -0.30 13.39
CA MET A 56 7.75 -1.07 14.34
C MET A 56 7.33 -0.86 15.79
N VAL A 57 7.04 0.38 16.20
CA VAL A 57 6.59 0.70 17.57
C VAL A 57 5.25 0.04 17.87
N ILE A 58 4.27 0.16 16.97
CA ILE A 58 2.94 -0.44 17.16
C ILE A 58 3.06 -1.97 17.21
N GLN A 59 3.78 -2.57 16.27
CA GLN A 59 3.98 -4.02 16.23
C GLN A 59 4.73 -4.53 17.46
N PHE A 60 5.69 -3.77 17.97
CA PHE A 60 6.42 -4.12 19.19
C PHE A 60 5.48 -4.15 20.41
N ILE A 61 4.62 -3.13 20.57
CA ILE A 61 3.64 -3.07 21.66
C ILE A 61 2.67 -4.25 21.60
N VAL A 62 2.14 -4.55 20.41
CA VAL A 62 1.20 -5.66 20.24
C VAL A 62 1.90 -6.99 20.47
N ASN A 63 3.10 -7.20 19.93
CA ASN A 63 3.88 -8.42 20.13
C ASN A 63 4.26 -8.64 21.60
N ALA A 64 4.65 -7.59 22.32
CA ALA A 64 4.91 -7.67 23.75
C ALA A 64 3.64 -8.04 24.55
N SER A 65 2.49 -7.51 24.14
CA SER A 65 1.18 -7.85 24.73
C SER A 65 0.81 -9.31 24.48
N VAL A 66 1.05 -9.82 23.26
CA VAL A 66 0.82 -11.23 22.90
C VAL A 66 1.67 -12.16 23.76
N ILE A 67 2.98 -11.89 23.91
CA ILE A 67 3.86 -12.71 24.76
C ILE A 67 3.39 -12.67 26.21
N THR A 68 3.07 -11.49 26.73
CA THR A 68 2.61 -11.34 28.11
C THR A 68 1.32 -12.10 28.37
N SER A 69 0.38 -12.10 27.42
CA SER A 69 -0.86 -12.87 27.53
C SER A 69 -0.67 -14.38 27.51
N ASN A 70 0.36 -14.86 26.80
CA ASN A 70 0.64 -16.29 26.67
C ASN A 70 1.56 -16.84 27.78
N CYS A 71 2.51 -16.04 28.25
CA CYS A 71 3.56 -16.46 29.18
C CYS A 71 3.41 -15.90 30.60
N GLY A 72 2.48 -14.96 30.82
CA GLY A 72 2.38 -14.24 32.08
C GLY A 72 3.52 -13.26 32.30
N GLY A 73 3.62 -12.74 33.53
CA GLY A 73 4.59 -11.70 33.89
C GLY A 73 4.15 -10.30 33.44
N ASN A 74 5.07 -9.34 33.54
CA ASN A 74 4.83 -7.97 33.07
C ASN A 74 5.42 -7.74 31.67
N ILE A 75 4.92 -6.73 30.96
CA ILE A 75 5.40 -6.35 29.63
C ILE A 75 6.92 -6.16 29.63
N THR A 76 7.48 -5.51 30.66
CA THR A 76 8.91 -5.22 30.81
C THR A 76 9.79 -6.47 30.84
N GLU A 77 9.32 -7.56 31.44
CA GLU A 77 10.05 -8.84 31.49
C GLU A 77 10.07 -9.52 30.11
N ASN A 78 9.02 -9.30 29.32
CA ASN A 78 8.83 -9.90 28.00
C ASN A 78 9.34 -9.01 26.83
N MET A 79 9.73 -7.75 27.12
CA MET A 79 10.14 -6.76 26.12
C MET A 79 11.38 -7.16 25.32
N GLY A 80 12.38 -7.79 25.95
CA GLY A 80 13.62 -8.16 25.26
C GLY A 80 13.37 -9.14 24.11
N ALA A 81 12.58 -10.18 24.37
CA ALA A 81 12.22 -11.13 23.34
C ALA A 81 11.26 -10.54 22.30
N ALA A 82 10.25 -9.76 22.73
CA ALA A 82 9.36 -9.04 21.83
C ALA A 82 10.14 -8.16 20.83
N GLY A 83 11.21 -7.53 21.30
CA GLY A 83 12.06 -6.64 20.51
C GLY A 83 12.78 -7.40 19.41
N ILE A 84 13.43 -8.51 19.73
CA ILE A 84 14.18 -9.33 18.75
C ILE A 84 13.25 -9.85 17.65
N TYR A 85 12.09 -10.39 18.02
CA TYR A 85 11.13 -10.91 17.05
C TYR A 85 10.39 -9.82 16.26
N THR A 86 10.44 -8.57 16.70
CA THR A 86 9.85 -7.45 15.96
C THR A 86 10.91 -6.73 15.13
N PHE A 87 11.88 -6.08 15.75
CA PHE A 87 12.78 -5.16 15.05
C PHE A 87 13.62 -5.85 13.98
N ILE A 88 14.14 -7.07 14.23
CA ILE A 88 14.99 -7.76 13.24
C ILE A 88 14.22 -8.05 11.94
N PRO A 89 13.11 -8.81 11.94
CA PRO A 89 12.40 -9.10 10.70
C PRO A 89 11.79 -7.84 10.07
N TRP A 90 11.29 -6.88 10.86
CA TRP A 90 10.73 -5.64 10.30
C TRP A 90 11.81 -4.77 9.63
N ILE A 91 13.00 -4.62 10.21
CA ILE A 91 14.09 -3.85 9.59
C ILE A 91 14.63 -4.60 8.36
N LEU A 92 14.94 -5.89 8.50
CA LEU A 92 15.65 -6.63 7.45
C LEU A 92 14.78 -7.05 6.27
N ILE A 93 13.46 -7.19 6.46
CA ILE A 93 12.55 -7.59 5.38
C ILE A 93 11.73 -6.39 4.93
N PHE A 94 10.96 -5.77 5.83
CA PHE A 94 10.09 -4.65 5.45
C PHE A 94 10.91 -3.41 5.06
N GLY A 95 11.93 -3.07 5.85
CA GLY A 95 12.85 -1.97 5.54
C GLY A 95 13.58 -2.17 4.20
N VAL A 96 13.99 -3.40 3.89
CA VAL A 96 14.61 -3.72 2.60
C VAL A 96 13.62 -3.57 1.46
N VAL A 97 12.36 -4.01 1.60
CA VAL A 97 11.34 -3.79 0.57
C VAL A 97 11.11 -2.30 0.33
N ILE A 98 10.98 -1.48 1.39
CA ILE A 98 10.89 -0.01 1.26
C ILE A 98 12.07 0.55 0.47
N LEU A 99 13.29 0.11 0.79
CA LEU A 99 14.51 0.54 0.11
C LEU A 99 14.53 0.13 -1.37
N VAL A 100 14.15 -1.11 -1.68
CA VAL A 100 14.07 -1.61 -3.06
C VAL A 100 13.07 -0.79 -3.88
N LEU A 101 11.87 -0.52 -3.35
CA LEU A 101 10.86 0.28 -4.05
C LEU A 101 11.26 1.75 -4.22
N THR A 102 12.14 2.25 -3.35
CA THR A 102 12.66 3.61 -3.41
C THR A 102 13.76 3.75 -4.47
N ILE A 103 14.68 2.78 -4.54
CA ILE A 103 15.80 2.78 -5.50
C ILE A 103 15.34 2.33 -6.89
N TYR A 104 14.45 1.35 -6.94
CA TYR A 104 13.95 0.72 -8.16
C TYR A 104 12.42 0.85 -8.24
N PRO A 105 11.88 2.03 -8.61
CA PRO A 105 10.44 2.27 -8.65
C PRO A 105 9.70 1.35 -9.63
N GLY A 106 10.39 0.80 -10.64
CA GLY A 106 9.83 -0.19 -11.56
C GLY A 106 9.32 -1.47 -10.89
N PHE A 107 9.74 -1.79 -9.66
CA PHE A 107 9.15 -2.91 -8.91
C PHE A 107 7.68 -2.67 -8.54
N LYS A 108 7.25 -1.40 -8.41
CA LYS A 108 5.84 -1.06 -8.16
C LYS A 108 4.92 -1.52 -9.28
N SER A 109 5.43 -1.58 -10.52
CA SER A 109 4.73 -2.06 -11.72
C SER A 109 4.13 -3.44 -11.56
N ALA A 110 4.76 -4.33 -10.80
CA ALA A 110 4.27 -5.69 -10.54
C ALA A 110 2.83 -5.70 -9.99
N PHE A 111 2.47 -4.72 -9.15
CA PHE A 111 1.11 -4.56 -8.64
C PHE A 111 0.36 -3.39 -9.28
N SER A 112 1.04 -2.28 -9.64
CA SER A 112 0.36 -1.12 -10.21
C SER A 112 -0.25 -1.40 -11.57
N ASP A 113 0.33 -2.30 -12.37
CA ASP A 113 -0.17 -2.56 -13.72
C ASP A 113 -1.34 -3.55 -13.75
N VAL A 114 -1.58 -4.22 -12.62
CA VAL A 114 -2.71 -5.14 -12.42
C VAL A 114 -3.76 -4.51 -11.52
N ILE A 115 -3.43 -4.30 -10.24
CA ILE A 115 -4.36 -3.80 -9.22
C ILE A 115 -4.54 -2.30 -9.35
N GLY A 116 -3.44 -1.56 -9.51
CA GLY A 116 -3.49 -0.12 -9.75
C GLY A 116 -4.28 0.19 -11.02
N TYR A 117 -4.01 -0.53 -12.10
CA TYR A 117 -4.73 -0.43 -13.37
C TYR A 117 -6.22 -0.64 -13.15
N PHE A 118 -6.62 -1.74 -12.49
CA PHE A 118 -8.03 -2.00 -12.22
C PHE A 118 -8.69 -0.83 -11.46
N TYR A 119 -7.99 -0.24 -10.49
CA TYR A 119 -8.47 0.89 -9.70
C TYR A 119 -8.65 2.18 -10.53
N VAL A 120 -7.71 2.50 -11.43
CA VAL A 120 -7.72 3.79 -12.17
C VAL A 120 -8.28 3.70 -13.60
N SER A 121 -8.45 2.49 -14.15
CA SER A 121 -8.72 2.24 -15.57
C SER A 121 -9.92 3.01 -16.12
N SER A 122 -11.04 3.04 -15.40
CA SER A 122 -12.26 3.74 -15.83
C SER A 122 -12.04 5.25 -15.96
N SER A 123 -11.42 5.87 -14.96
CA SER A 123 -11.10 7.29 -14.96
C SER A 123 -10.04 7.63 -16.00
N ALA A 124 -8.99 6.81 -16.11
CA ALA A 124 -7.93 6.98 -17.10
C ALA A 124 -8.49 6.89 -18.52
N ASN A 125 -9.39 5.94 -18.78
CA ASN A 125 -10.04 5.81 -20.08
C ASN A 125 -10.88 7.06 -20.42
N LYS A 126 -11.63 7.63 -19.47
CA LYS A 126 -12.38 8.87 -19.70
C LYS A 126 -11.47 10.04 -20.08
N VAL A 127 -10.38 10.23 -19.34
CA VAL A 127 -9.40 11.30 -19.63
C VAL A 127 -8.73 11.07 -20.99
N LEU A 128 -8.24 9.86 -21.26
CA LEU A 128 -7.53 9.53 -22.50
C LEU A 128 -8.43 9.61 -23.74
N THR A 129 -9.69 9.18 -23.67
CA THR A 129 -10.65 9.31 -24.79
C THR A 129 -11.11 10.76 -25.01
N THR A 130 -11.07 11.59 -23.96
CA THR A 130 -11.32 13.03 -24.08
C THR A 130 -10.14 13.70 -24.77
N LEU A 131 -8.92 13.33 -24.39
CA LEU A 131 -7.67 13.91 -24.85
C LEU A 131 -7.30 13.49 -26.29
N LEU A 132 -7.36 12.20 -26.58
CA LEU A 132 -6.85 11.59 -27.80
C LEU A 132 -7.91 11.54 -28.91
N ILE A 133 -7.44 11.60 -30.16
CA ILE A 133 -8.28 11.37 -31.35
C ILE A 133 -8.73 9.90 -31.34
N ASP A 134 -9.98 9.66 -31.76
CA ASP A 134 -10.63 8.35 -31.75
C ASP A 134 -9.84 7.28 -32.54
N LYS A 135 -10.00 6.00 -32.17
CA LYS A 135 -9.16 4.85 -32.60
C LYS A 135 -9.10 4.60 -34.12
N ASP A 136 -9.98 5.20 -34.92
CA ASP A 136 -9.87 5.27 -36.38
C ASP A 136 -8.85 6.36 -36.84
N VAL A 137 -7.72 6.45 -36.14
CA VAL A 137 -6.66 7.45 -36.37
C VAL A 137 -6.15 7.36 -37.81
N GLN A 138 -5.99 6.15 -38.34
CA GLN A 138 -5.55 5.93 -39.72
C GLN A 138 -6.53 6.51 -40.75
N LYS A 139 -7.83 6.22 -40.60
CA LYS A 139 -8.86 6.77 -41.52
C LYS A 139 -8.94 8.28 -41.44
N LYS A 140 -8.78 8.88 -40.26
CA LYS A 140 -8.80 10.34 -40.09
C LYS A 140 -7.52 10.99 -40.65
N ILE A 141 -6.34 10.41 -40.48
CA ILE A 141 -5.10 10.92 -41.10
C ILE A 141 -5.19 10.88 -42.62
N ASP A 142 -5.72 9.79 -43.16
CA ASP A 142 -5.83 9.58 -44.61
C ASP A 142 -6.88 10.51 -45.25
N THR A 143 -7.90 10.95 -44.49
CA THR A 143 -8.96 11.86 -44.98
C THR A 143 -8.75 13.33 -44.57
N ASP A 144 -7.78 13.62 -43.71
CA ASP A 144 -7.48 14.99 -43.29
C ASP A 144 -6.76 15.76 -44.40
N THR A 145 -7.44 16.78 -44.94
CA THR A 145 -6.91 17.68 -45.97
C THR A 145 -6.30 18.96 -45.39
N THR A 146 -6.37 19.14 -44.08
CA THR A 146 -5.96 20.37 -43.37
C THR A 146 -4.60 20.25 -42.69
N SER A 147 -4.17 19.03 -42.34
CA SER A 147 -2.86 18.78 -41.74
C SER A 147 -1.74 18.72 -42.79
N THR A 148 -0.57 19.27 -42.45
CA THR A 148 0.65 19.17 -43.26
C THR A 148 1.20 17.74 -43.31
N GLU A 149 1.97 17.41 -44.35
CA GLU A 149 2.58 16.08 -44.53
C GLU A 149 3.47 15.67 -43.34
N GLU A 150 4.16 16.63 -42.71
CA GLU A 150 4.96 16.39 -41.50
C GLU A 150 4.08 16.05 -40.29
N GLN A 151 2.93 16.71 -40.12
CA GLN A 151 1.97 16.41 -39.06
C GLN A 151 1.37 15.02 -39.25
N LYS A 152 0.98 14.66 -40.48
CA LYS A 152 0.45 13.31 -40.80
C LYS A 152 1.45 12.21 -40.48
N LYS A 153 2.72 12.41 -40.86
CA LYS A 153 3.79 11.44 -40.57
C LYS A 153 4.02 11.28 -39.06
N SER A 154 4.08 12.38 -38.31
CA SER A 154 4.24 12.33 -36.85
C SER A 154 3.06 11.65 -36.15
N MET A 155 1.84 11.85 -36.64
CA MET A 155 0.64 11.19 -36.14
C MET A 155 0.63 9.70 -36.48
N GLN A 156 1.07 9.29 -37.67
CA GLN A 156 1.19 7.87 -38.04
C GLN A 156 2.23 7.17 -37.17
N GLU A 157 3.42 7.74 -37.00
CA GLU A 157 4.48 7.15 -36.17
C GLU A 157 4.05 7.00 -34.71
N ALA A 158 3.39 8.01 -34.15
CA ALA A 158 2.88 7.95 -32.78
C ALA A 158 1.69 6.99 -32.65
N ALA A 159 0.78 6.94 -33.64
CA ALA A 159 -0.34 6.01 -33.65
C ALA A 159 0.14 4.56 -33.79
N ASP A 160 1.11 4.29 -34.66
CA ASP A 160 1.74 2.98 -34.82
C ASP A 160 2.46 2.56 -33.54
N ALA A 161 3.14 3.48 -32.85
CA ALA A 161 3.73 3.20 -31.54
C ALA A 161 2.66 2.83 -30.50
N ILE A 162 1.55 3.57 -30.41
CA ILE A 162 0.46 3.25 -29.48
C ILE A 162 -0.24 1.93 -29.83
N ILE A 163 -0.52 1.68 -31.11
CA ILE A 163 -1.17 0.45 -31.56
C ILE A 163 -0.27 -0.76 -31.26
N LYS A 164 1.03 -0.64 -31.55
CA LYS A 164 2.02 -1.69 -31.32
C LYS A 164 2.31 -1.94 -29.83
N ILE A 165 2.21 -0.91 -28.97
CA ILE A 165 2.49 -1.03 -27.53
C ILE A 165 1.24 -1.39 -26.72
N CYS A 166 0.05 -0.88 -27.09
CA CYS A 166 -1.10 -0.92 -26.19
C CYS A 166 -2.30 -1.74 -26.67
N GLY A 167 -2.56 -1.92 -27.98
CA GLY A 167 -3.76 -2.59 -28.51
C GLY A 167 -5.12 -1.98 -28.11
N ASN A 168 -5.18 -1.28 -26.98
CA ASN A 168 -6.27 -0.56 -26.38
C ASN A 168 -5.71 0.65 -25.59
N THR A 169 -6.21 1.85 -25.88
CA THR A 169 -5.88 3.10 -25.21
C THR A 169 -5.98 3.02 -23.69
N SER A 170 -6.87 2.19 -23.13
CA SER A 170 -7.00 2.02 -21.69
C SER A 170 -5.73 1.44 -21.04
N ILE A 171 -4.98 0.58 -21.74
CA ILE A 171 -3.76 -0.07 -21.24
C ILE A 171 -2.55 0.87 -21.26
N LEU A 172 -2.63 1.96 -22.03
CA LEU A 172 -1.57 2.99 -22.13
C LEU A 172 -1.14 3.52 -20.77
N ILE A 173 -2.07 3.63 -19.82
CA ILE A 173 -1.79 4.13 -18.48
C ILE A 173 -0.68 3.32 -17.80
N ASN A 174 -0.55 2.02 -18.05
CA ASN A 174 0.46 1.15 -17.42
C ASN A 174 1.89 1.51 -17.83
N GLN A 175 2.08 2.12 -19.00
CA GLN A 175 3.40 2.55 -19.48
C GLN A 175 3.83 3.90 -18.91
N ILE A 176 2.89 4.67 -18.36
CA ILE A 176 3.14 6.02 -17.86
C ILE A 176 3.33 5.96 -16.34
N VAL A 177 4.52 6.27 -15.86
CA VAL A 177 4.86 6.39 -14.43
C VAL A 177 5.22 7.84 -14.09
N PRO A 178 5.24 8.24 -12.81
CA PRO A 178 5.50 9.64 -12.46
C PRO A 178 6.82 10.21 -13.03
N SER A 179 7.87 9.37 -13.12
CA SER A 179 9.19 9.79 -13.60
C SER A 179 9.26 10.03 -15.12
N ASN A 180 8.43 9.37 -15.92
CA ASN A 180 8.41 9.52 -17.38
C ASN A 180 7.17 10.28 -17.88
N PHE A 181 6.35 10.82 -16.98
CA PHE A 181 5.07 11.44 -17.32
C PHE A 181 5.21 12.55 -18.38
N MET A 182 6.20 13.43 -18.23
CA MET A 182 6.40 14.55 -19.17
C MET A 182 6.86 14.07 -20.56
N GLU A 183 7.67 13.01 -20.62
CA GLU A 183 8.09 12.39 -21.87
C GLU A 183 6.89 11.80 -22.60
N TYR A 184 6.07 11.00 -21.90
CA TYR A 184 4.86 10.43 -22.47
C TYR A 184 3.82 11.50 -22.84
N TRP A 185 3.69 12.57 -22.06
CA TRP A 185 2.82 13.69 -22.41
C TRP A 185 3.21 14.30 -23.77
N ASN A 186 4.50 14.51 -24.00
CA ASN A 186 5.01 15.03 -25.27
C ASN A 186 4.80 14.05 -26.43
N ILE A 187 4.99 12.74 -26.20
CA ILE A 187 4.72 11.69 -27.20
C ILE A 187 3.23 11.65 -27.56
N LEU A 188 2.34 11.88 -26.60
CA LEU A 188 0.90 11.88 -26.81
C LEU A 188 0.38 13.16 -27.46
N THR A 189 1.11 14.28 -27.32
CA THR A 189 0.65 15.61 -27.78
C THR A 189 0.23 15.63 -29.26
N PRO A 190 0.98 15.07 -30.22
CA PRO A 190 0.56 15.00 -31.64
C PRO A 190 -0.74 14.23 -31.88
N LEU A 191 -1.10 13.31 -30.96
CA LEU A 191 -2.29 12.46 -31.06
C LEU A 191 -3.48 13.02 -30.29
N MET A 192 -3.30 14.13 -29.58
CA MET A 192 -4.38 14.82 -28.91
C MET A 192 -5.25 15.54 -29.93
N LYS A 193 -6.53 15.73 -29.60
CA LYS A 193 -7.42 16.62 -30.38
C LYS A 193 -6.79 18.01 -30.46
N THR A 194 -6.95 18.69 -31.59
CA THR A 194 -6.30 19.99 -31.90
C THR A 194 -6.43 21.02 -30.78
N GLN A 195 -7.59 21.10 -30.13
CA GLN A 195 -7.85 22.00 -28.99
C GLN A 195 -7.00 21.74 -27.74
N TYR A 196 -6.41 20.54 -27.61
CA TYR A 196 -5.56 20.12 -26.50
C TYR A 196 -4.07 20.05 -26.86
N GLN A 197 -3.70 20.30 -28.11
CA GLN A 197 -2.28 20.28 -28.55
C GLN A 197 -1.51 21.51 -28.05
N THR A 198 -2.21 22.60 -27.77
CA THR A 198 -1.64 23.83 -27.22
C THR A 198 -1.95 23.97 -25.74
N SER A 199 -1.05 24.60 -24.99
CA SER A 199 -1.28 24.93 -23.58
C SER A 199 -2.48 25.85 -23.44
N GLY A 200 -3.48 25.38 -22.70
CA GLY A 200 -4.71 26.09 -22.38
C GLY A 200 -5.30 25.58 -21.07
N PRO A 201 -6.27 26.30 -20.46
CA PRO A 201 -6.82 25.93 -19.16
C PRO A 201 -7.41 24.51 -19.10
N GLU A 202 -8.07 24.07 -20.17
CA GLU A 202 -8.63 22.71 -20.26
C GLU A 202 -7.54 21.64 -20.46
N THR A 203 -6.52 21.94 -21.27
CA THR A 203 -5.37 21.06 -21.49
C THR A 203 -4.63 20.81 -20.18
N GLU A 204 -4.33 21.86 -19.41
CA GLU A 204 -3.64 21.73 -18.13
C GLU A 204 -4.48 20.99 -17.08
N LYS A 205 -5.80 21.17 -17.12
CA LYS A 205 -6.71 20.39 -16.27
C LYS A 205 -6.64 18.90 -16.59
N LEU A 206 -6.80 18.52 -17.86
CA LEU A 206 -6.72 17.11 -18.28
C LEU A 206 -5.33 16.51 -18.02
N LYS A 207 -4.28 17.31 -18.18
CA LYS A 207 -2.90 16.92 -17.85
C LYS A 207 -2.74 16.62 -16.37
N SER A 208 -3.26 17.49 -15.49
CA SER A 208 -3.24 17.27 -14.04
C SER A 208 -4.07 16.05 -13.67
N GLU A 209 -5.27 15.88 -14.22
CA GLU A 209 -6.12 14.70 -13.97
C GLU A 209 -5.44 13.40 -14.40
N LEU A 210 -4.80 13.38 -15.58
CA LEU A 210 -4.04 12.21 -16.03
C LEU A 210 -2.85 11.92 -15.09
N PHE A 211 -2.14 12.97 -14.67
CA PHE A 211 -1.01 12.83 -13.74
C PHE A 211 -1.44 12.27 -12.38
N GLU A 212 -2.54 12.77 -11.82
CA GLU A 212 -3.09 12.28 -10.55
C GLU A 212 -3.47 10.80 -10.64
N LEU A 213 -4.02 10.35 -11.77
CA LEU A 213 -4.32 8.94 -12.01
C LEU A 213 -3.05 8.09 -12.10
N VAL A 214 -1.99 8.59 -12.75
CA VAL A 214 -0.68 7.94 -12.79
C VAL A 214 -0.08 7.79 -11.40
N VAL A 215 -0.08 8.86 -10.60
CA VAL A 215 0.41 8.85 -9.21
C VAL A 215 -0.42 7.91 -8.34
N THR A 216 -1.75 7.92 -8.49
CA THR A 216 -2.64 7.02 -7.77
C THR A 216 -2.34 5.55 -8.10
N ARG A 217 -2.13 5.24 -9.38
CA ARG A 217 -1.75 3.88 -9.82
C ARG A 217 -0.45 3.42 -9.17
N ASP A 218 0.58 4.27 -9.19
CA ASP A 218 1.89 3.98 -8.58
C ASP A 218 1.77 3.77 -7.06
N ASN A 219 1.00 4.64 -6.39
CA ASN A 219 0.74 4.54 -4.94
C ASN A 219 0.01 3.25 -4.58
N VAL A 220 -0.94 2.78 -5.40
CA VAL A 220 -1.60 1.48 -5.20
C VAL A 220 -0.58 0.34 -5.33
N GLY A 221 0.32 0.40 -6.30
CA GLY A 221 1.37 -0.60 -6.45
C GLY A 221 2.29 -0.68 -5.23
N GLU A 222 2.72 0.47 -4.71
CA GLU A 222 3.51 0.57 -3.48
C GLU A 222 2.74 0.05 -2.25
N ALA A 223 1.47 0.43 -2.11
CA ALA A 223 0.62 -0.01 -1.01
C ALA A 223 0.44 -1.52 -1.00
N MET A 224 0.29 -2.14 -2.17
CA MET A 224 0.20 -3.60 -2.31
C MET A 224 1.49 -4.30 -1.89
N TRP A 225 2.66 -3.76 -2.25
CA TRP A 225 3.93 -4.28 -1.75
C TRP A 225 4.04 -4.22 -0.22
N PHE A 226 3.64 -3.09 0.37
CA PHE A 226 3.63 -2.93 1.82
C PHE A 226 2.65 -3.90 2.48
N MET A 227 1.43 -4.01 1.95
CA MET A 227 0.43 -4.94 2.48
C MET A 227 0.90 -6.40 2.39
N TYR A 228 1.37 -6.85 1.23
CA TYR A 228 1.82 -8.22 1.04
C TYR A 228 2.99 -8.57 1.98
N THR A 229 4.01 -7.70 2.03
CA THR A 229 5.19 -7.93 2.86
C THR A 229 4.85 -7.87 4.35
N GLY A 230 4.02 -6.91 4.76
CA GLY A 230 3.61 -6.77 6.15
C GLY A 230 2.70 -7.89 6.64
N LEU A 231 1.78 -8.39 5.80
CA LEU A 231 0.96 -9.56 6.14
C LEU A 231 1.81 -10.83 6.28
N LEU A 232 2.78 -11.03 5.38
CA LEU A 232 3.73 -12.14 5.48
C LEU A 232 4.54 -12.04 6.77
N LEU A 233 5.07 -10.86 7.08
CA LEU A 233 5.89 -10.64 8.27
C LEU A 233 5.12 -10.81 9.58
N THR A 234 3.95 -10.20 9.68
CA THR A 234 3.08 -10.36 10.86
C THR A 234 2.75 -11.83 11.10
N SER A 235 2.50 -12.60 10.04
CA SER A 235 2.25 -14.05 10.13
C SER A 235 3.48 -14.83 10.62
N ILE A 236 4.67 -14.55 10.07
CA ILE A 236 5.92 -15.21 10.47
C ILE A 236 6.26 -14.89 11.93
N VAL A 237 6.21 -13.61 12.31
CA VAL A 237 6.50 -13.16 13.67
C VAL A 237 5.53 -13.81 14.64
N GLN A 238 4.24 -13.82 14.33
CA GLN A 238 3.23 -14.46 15.16
C GLN A 238 3.44 -15.96 15.34
N LEU A 239 3.79 -16.67 14.27
CA LEU A 239 4.12 -18.09 14.36
C LEU A 239 5.29 -18.30 15.32
N LYS A 240 6.35 -17.49 15.22
CA LYS A 240 7.51 -17.56 16.12
C LYS A 240 7.15 -17.21 17.56
N LEU A 241 6.29 -16.22 17.79
CA LEU A 241 5.85 -15.85 19.13
C LEU A 241 4.96 -16.92 19.78
N THR A 242 4.09 -17.57 19.00
CA THR A 242 3.16 -18.58 19.51
C THR A 242 3.85 -19.92 19.74
N THR A 243 4.85 -20.26 18.92
CA THR A 243 5.62 -21.50 19.05
C THR A 243 6.81 -21.38 20.01
N ARG A 244 7.13 -20.16 20.45
CA ARG A 244 8.16 -19.93 21.46
C ARG A 244 7.71 -20.47 22.81
N GLY A 245 8.58 -21.26 23.45
CA GLY A 245 8.42 -21.62 24.86
C GLY A 245 8.61 -20.41 25.79
N CYS A 246 7.84 -20.35 26.87
CA CYS A 246 7.94 -19.30 27.87
C CYS A 246 9.19 -19.49 28.74
N THR A 247 9.99 -18.44 28.87
CA THR A 247 11.11 -18.39 29.83
C THR A 247 10.60 -17.75 31.11
N THR A 248 10.30 -18.55 32.13
CA THR A 248 9.70 -18.08 33.40
C THR A 248 10.77 -17.76 34.44
N ASN A 249 10.63 -16.61 35.11
CA ASN A 249 11.36 -16.35 36.35
C ASN A 249 10.59 -16.94 37.56
N PRO A 250 11.23 -17.16 38.72
CA PRO A 250 10.58 -17.74 39.91
C PRO A 250 9.33 -16.98 40.38
N ASP A 251 9.35 -15.64 40.32
CA ASP A 251 8.23 -14.79 40.75
C ASP A 251 7.01 -14.94 39.81
N THR A 252 7.25 -15.06 38.50
CA THR A 252 6.23 -15.33 37.49
C THR A 252 5.63 -16.72 37.70
N MET A 253 6.45 -17.73 38.03
CA MET A 253 5.94 -19.08 38.33
C MET A 253 5.03 -19.07 39.55
N GLN A 254 5.41 -18.38 40.62
CA GLN A 254 4.59 -18.30 41.84
C GLN A 254 3.25 -17.58 41.58
N LYS A 255 3.26 -16.48 40.82
CA LYS A 255 2.02 -15.80 40.41
C LYS A 255 1.12 -16.68 39.55
N ASN A 256 1.69 -17.37 38.56
CA ASN A 256 0.92 -18.26 37.69
C ASN A 256 0.31 -19.42 38.50
N TYR A 257 1.05 -19.98 39.45
CA TYR A 257 0.54 -21.01 40.36
C TYR A 257 -0.62 -20.51 41.22
N GLN A 258 -0.51 -19.32 41.82
CA GLN A 258 -1.61 -18.73 42.59
C GLN A 258 -2.85 -18.45 41.72
N SER A 259 -2.66 -17.94 40.51
CA SER A 259 -3.77 -17.72 39.56
C SER A 259 -4.46 -19.02 39.19
N TYR A 260 -3.71 -20.12 39.03
CA TYR A 260 -4.28 -21.43 38.75
C TYR A 260 -5.17 -21.91 39.90
N LEU A 261 -4.69 -21.81 41.15
CA LEU A 261 -5.47 -22.19 42.33
C LEU A 261 -6.77 -21.39 42.45
N GLN A 262 -6.72 -20.07 42.20
CA GLN A 262 -7.92 -19.22 42.22
C GLN A 262 -8.93 -19.58 41.11
N GLN A 263 -8.45 -19.89 39.91
CA GLN A 263 -9.31 -20.34 38.81
C GLN A 263 -9.97 -21.68 39.12
N GLN A 264 -9.23 -22.60 39.73
CA GLN A 264 -9.74 -23.89 40.16
C GLN A 264 -10.84 -23.73 41.22
N GLU A 265 -10.61 -22.93 42.27
CA GLU A 265 -11.64 -22.65 43.28
C GLU A 265 -12.90 -22.01 42.67
N THR A 266 -12.74 -21.14 41.68
CA THR A 266 -13.88 -20.48 41.02
C THR A 266 -14.66 -21.47 40.15
N ALA A 267 -13.96 -22.32 39.40
CA ALA A 267 -14.56 -23.38 38.60
C ALA A 267 -15.32 -24.39 39.48
N ASP A 268 -14.73 -24.80 40.61
CA ASP A 268 -15.34 -25.72 41.56
C ASP A 268 -16.63 -25.11 42.17
N LYS A 269 -16.60 -23.83 42.55
CA LYS A 269 -17.79 -23.11 43.04
C LYS A 269 -18.89 -23.03 41.97
N GLN A 270 -18.53 -22.75 40.72
CA GLN A 270 -19.50 -22.71 39.61
C GLN A 270 -20.09 -24.11 39.34
N GLN A 271 -19.27 -25.15 39.39
CA GLN A 271 -19.72 -26.52 39.21
C GLN A 271 -20.67 -26.96 40.33
N GLN A 272 -20.36 -26.63 41.59
CA GLN A 272 -21.23 -26.89 42.74
C GLN A 272 -22.56 -26.14 42.66
N GLN A 273 -22.56 -24.89 42.18
CA GLN A 273 -23.79 -24.13 41.95
C GLN A 273 -24.63 -24.73 40.83
N ALA A 274 -24.01 -25.24 39.76
CA ALA A 274 -24.70 -25.86 38.63
C ALA A 274 -25.28 -27.26 38.97
N THR A 275 -24.61 -28.03 39.82
CA THR A 275 -25.10 -29.35 40.27
C THR A 275 -26.03 -29.28 41.49
N GLY A 276 -26.10 -28.13 42.18
CA GLY A 276 -26.92 -27.92 43.37
C GLY A 276 -28.39 -27.55 43.12
N THR A 277 -28.83 -27.31 41.88
CA THR A 277 -30.25 -27.02 41.59
C THR A 277 -31.10 -28.29 41.60
N VAL A 278 -31.84 -28.50 42.69
CA VAL A 278 -32.88 -29.54 42.80
C VAL A 278 -34.16 -29.04 42.13
N TYR A 279 -34.65 -29.75 41.10
CA TYR A 279 -35.95 -29.48 40.50
C TYR A 279 -37.06 -30.04 41.39
N THR A 280 -37.87 -29.17 41.99
CA THR A 280 -39.13 -29.58 42.63
C THR A 280 -40.16 -29.86 41.52
N VAL A 281 -40.47 -31.13 41.30
CA VAL A 281 -41.61 -31.54 40.47
C VAL A 281 -42.86 -31.45 41.35
N SER A 282 -43.67 -30.42 41.14
CA SER A 282 -44.99 -30.30 41.77
C SER A 282 -45.97 -31.20 41.04
N GLY A 283 -46.44 -32.26 41.71
CA GLY A 283 -47.55 -33.11 41.29
C GLY A 283 -48.88 -32.67 41.88
#